data_AF-A0A968VGJ2-F1
#
_entry.id   AF-A0A968VGJ2-F1
#
_cell.length_a   1.000
_cell.length_b   1.000
_cell.length_c   1.000
_cell.angle_alpha   90.00
_cell.angle_beta   90.00
_cell.angle_gamma   90.00
#
_symmetry.space_group_name_H-M   'P 1'
#
loop_
_entity.id
_entity.type
_entity.pdbx_description
1 polymer ?
#
loop_
_entity_poly.entity_id
_entity_poly.type
_entity_poly.pdbx_seq_one_letter_code
_entity_poly.pdbx_strand_id
1 'polypeptide(L)'
;MPRFSPPPELPRPKSGSQMLYQRLAALQAGVTYTRIPTDSFVEYWQKADSREPTYEQWQGLLIQEARALAKGQGANPLSIIVGDSLSMWFPTDKLSKDRLWLNQGISGENTTQILRRLKYQDFAQTRPDRIYVMAGINDLRQGVDDQTILANHRQIIRVLLQGHPQAQVIVQPILPTRFAAIPDRRLRYLNQQLEIISAQEGASFLNIYDSFLNAEGQLRRELTTDGLHLSPAGYELWSWAVN
;
A
#
# COMPACT_ATOMS: atom_id res chain seq x y z
N MET A 1 -26.11 -30.42 13.57
CA MET A 1 -25.67 -29.17 12.90
C MET A 1 -24.75 -29.57 11.76
N PRO A 2 -25.12 -29.35 10.48
CA PRO A 2 -24.20 -29.60 9.37
C PRO A 2 -23.01 -28.65 9.51
N ARG A 3 -21.79 -29.18 9.50
CA ARG A 3 -20.58 -28.35 9.40
C ARG A 3 -20.60 -27.72 8.01
N PHE A 4 -20.96 -26.45 7.93
CA PHE A 4 -20.66 -25.65 6.75
C PHE A 4 -19.14 -25.55 6.65
N SER A 5 -18.54 -26.34 5.77
CA SER A 5 -17.18 -26.10 5.34
C SER A 5 -17.17 -24.76 4.61
N PRO A 6 -16.29 -23.80 4.99
CA PRO A 6 -16.17 -22.58 4.22
C PRO A 6 -15.82 -22.93 2.76
N PRO A 7 -16.31 -22.16 1.78
CA PRO A 7 -15.95 -22.37 0.38
C PRO A 7 -14.42 -22.32 0.23
N PRO A 8 -13.85 -23.12 -0.68
CA PRO A 8 -12.41 -23.13 -0.90
C PRO A 8 -11.93 -21.75 -1.30
N GLU A 9 -10.80 -21.33 -0.73
CA GLU A 9 -10.19 -20.04 -1.03
C GLU A 9 -9.76 -20.02 -2.51
N LEU A 10 -10.18 -18.99 -3.25
CA LEU A 10 -9.81 -18.85 -4.65
C LEU A 10 -8.28 -18.75 -4.79
N PRO A 11 -7.69 -19.39 -5.83
CA PRO A 11 -6.28 -19.19 -6.15
C PRO A 11 -5.93 -17.70 -6.23
N ARG A 12 -4.73 -17.36 -5.76
CA ARG A 12 -4.20 -15.99 -5.77
C ARG A 12 -2.67 -16.02 -5.92
N PRO A 13 -2.05 -14.96 -6.46
CA PRO A 13 -0.60 -14.84 -6.49
C PRO A 13 0.03 -14.97 -5.11
N LYS A 14 1.16 -15.70 -5.02
CA LYS A 14 1.90 -15.96 -3.77
C LYS A 14 3.34 -15.41 -3.79
N SER A 15 3.78 -14.87 -4.93
CA SER A 15 5.09 -14.21 -5.07
C SER A 15 4.97 -12.89 -5.83
N GLY A 16 6.01 -12.06 -5.76
CA GLY A 16 6.06 -10.80 -6.50
C GLY A 16 5.97 -11.05 -8.02
N SER A 17 6.63 -12.10 -8.51
CA SER A 17 6.57 -12.50 -9.92
C SER A 17 5.16 -12.87 -10.36
N GLN A 18 4.45 -13.71 -9.61
CA GLN A 18 3.06 -14.07 -9.92
C GLN A 18 2.14 -12.83 -9.89
N MET A 19 2.33 -11.94 -8.92
CA MET A 19 1.54 -10.71 -8.81
C MET A 19 1.79 -9.78 -10.00
N LEU A 20 3.06 -9.58 -10.40
CA LEU A 20 3.42 -8.78 -11.56
C LEU A 20 2.76 -9.32 -12.83
N TYR A 21 2.82 -10.63 -13.04
CA TYR A 21 2.22 -11.29 -14.21
C TYR A 21 0.70 -11.15 -14.24
N GLN A 22 0.02 -11.31 -13.10
CA GLN A 22 -1.43 -11.12 -13.04
C GLN A 22 -1.81 -9.67 -13.39
N ARG A 23 -1.08 -8.69 -12.84
CA ARG A 23 -1.32 -7.26 -13.09
C ARG A 23 -1.04 -6.88 -14.55
N LEU A 24 0.02 -7.43 -15.15
CA LEU A 24 0.30 -7.27 -16.58
C LEU A 24 -0.82 -7.84 -17.46
N ALA A 25 -1.32 -9.04 -17.14
CA ALA A 25 -2.43 -9.65 -17.86
C ALA A 25 -3.73 -8.83 -17.74
N ALA A 26 -4.04 -8.33 -16.53
CA ALA A 26 -5.17 -7.44 -16.29
C ALA A 26 -5.08 -6.16 -17.14
N LEU A 27 -3.91 -5.52 -17.13
CA LEU A 27 -3.63 -4.32 -17.90
C LEU A 27 -3.77 -4.56 -19.41
N GLN A 28 -3.23 -5.67 -19.93
CA GLN A 28 -3.37 -6.05 -21.35
C GLN A 28 -4.82 -6.31 -21.74
N ALA A 29 -5.63 -6.85 -20.83
CA ALA A 29 -7.06 -7.03 -21.02
C ALA A 29 -7.88 -5.74 -20.84
N GLY A 30 -7.24 -4.60 -20.56
CA GLY A 30 -7.91 -3.30 -20.39
C GLY A 30 -8.69 -3.18 -19.09
N VAL A 31 -8.40 -4.00 -18.07
CA VAL A 31 -9.10 -4.00 -16.78
C VAL A 31 -8.14 -3.64 -15.63
N THR A 32 -8.65 -2.98 -14.60
CA THR A 32 -7.87 -2.70 -13.39
C THR A 32 -7.75 -3.98 -12.56
N TYR A 33 -6.54 -4.35 -12.16
CA TYR A 33 -6.29 -5.60 -11.41
C TYR A 33 -7.00 -5.65 -10.04
N THR A 34 -7.39 -4.50 -9.48
CA THR A 34 -8.17 -4.41 -8.24
C THR A 34 -9.66 -4.74 -8.43
N ARG A 35 -10.12 -4.87 -9.69
CA ARG A 35 -11.50 -5.18 -10.07
C ARG A 35 -11.69 -6.57 -10.69
N ILE A 36 -10.65 -7.39 -10.72
CA ILE A 36 -10.74 -8.79 -11.16
C ILE A 36 -10.78 -9.74 -9.96
N PRO A 37 -11.48 -10.89 -10.05
CA PRO A 37 -11.34 -11.99 -9.09
C PRO A 37 -9.88 -12.42 -8.92
N THR A 38 -9.50 -12.90 -7.74
CA THR A 38 -8.09 -13.24 -7.43
C THR A 38 -7.54 -14.39 -8.28
N ASP A 39 -8.41 -15.24 -8.82
CA ASP A 39 -8.12 -16.35 -9.72
C ASP A 39 -8.19 -15.97 -11.20
N SER A 40 -8.33 -14.67 -11.52
CA SER A 40 -8.22 -14.21 -12.89
C SER A 40 -6.80 -14.42 -13.43
N PHE A 41 -6.71 -14.88 -14.68
CA PHE A 41 -5.46 -15.13 -15.40
C PHE A 41 -4.54 -16.19 -14.76
N VAL A 42 -5.09 -17.15 -14.01
CA VAL A 42 -4.34 -18.25 -13.36
C VAL A 42 -3.31 -18.91 -14.28
N GLU A 43 -3.72 -19.27 -15.49
CA GLU A 43 -2.84 -19.94 -16.47
C GLU A 43 -1.63 -19.11 -16.88
N TYR A 44 -1.70 -17.79 -16.72
CA TYR A 44 -0.64 -16.84 -17.05
C TYR A 44 0.32 -16.66 -15.87
N TRP A 45 -0.20 -16.34 -14.68
CA TRP A 45 0.67 -16.05 -13.55
C TRP A 45 1.20 -17.29 -12.83
N GLN A 46 0.55 -18.46 -12.92
CA GLN A 46 1.12 -19.69 -12.35
C GLN A 46 2.42 -20.11 -13.03
N LYS A 47 2.61 -19.70 -14.29
CA LYS A 47 3.82 -19.97 -15.09
C LYS A 47 4.87 -18.85 -14.95
N ALA A 48 4.65 -17.89 -14.06
CA ALA A 48 5.59 -16.80 -13.85
C ALA A 48 6.96 -17.34 -13.42
N ASP A 49 8.02 -16.67 -13.88
CA ASP A 49 9.40 -16.99 -13.52
C ASP A 49 9.56 -17.00 -12.00
N SER A 50 10.36 -17.92 -11.45
CA SER A 50 10.65 -17.94 -10.02
C SER A 50 11.54 -16.76 -9.57
N ARG A 51 12.20 -16.08 -10.51
CA ARG A 51 12.97 -14.86 -10.25
C ARG A 51 12.03 -13.72 -9.86
N GLU A 52 12.36 -13.05 -8.77
CA GLU A 52 11.62 -11.86 -8.33
C GLU A 52 11.78 -10.72 -9.34
N PRO A 53 10.71 -9.96 -9.64
CA PRO A 53 10.79 -8.83 -10.54
C PRO A 53 11.76 -7.76 -10.05
N THR A 54 12.45 -7.12 -10.98
CA THR A 54 13.32 -5.98 -10.66
C THR A 54 12.48 -4.76 -10.26
N TYR A 55 13.13 -3.81 -9.60
CA TYR A 55 12.51 -2.55 -9.23
C TYR A 55 12.00 -1.79 -10.46
N GLU A 56 12.77 -1.80 -11.57
CA GLU A 56 12.38 -1.17 -12.84
C GLU A 56 11.15 -1.83 -13.46
N GLN A 57 11.02 -3.15 -13.35
CA GLN A 57 9.82 -3.86 -13.82
C GLN A 57 8.58 -3.46 -13.03
N TRP A 58 8.68 -3.36 -11.70
CA TRP A 58 7.59 -2.85 -10.86
C TRP A 58 7.23 -1.41 -11.22
N GLN A 59 8.22 -0.52 -11.30
CA GLN A 59 7.97 0.88 -11.68
C GLN A 59 7.32 0.98 -13.06
N GLY A 60 7.80 0.20 -14.03
CA GLY A 60 7.25 0.16 -15.39
C GLY A 60 5.79 -0.28 -15.42
N LEU A 61 5.40 -1.29 -14.64
CA LEU A 61 4.01 -1.71 -14.49
C LEU A 61 3.15 -0.60 -13.85
N LEU A 62 3.61 -0.05 -12.71
CA LEU A 62 2.85 0.98 -11.97
C LEU A 62 2.57 2.23 -12.82
N ILE A 63 3.54 2.65 -13.64
CA ILE A 63 3.37 3.76 -14.59
C ILE A 63 2.30 3.44 -15.64
N GLN A 64 2.32 2.21 -16.19
CA GLN A 64 1.36 1.82 -17.21
C GLN A 64 -0.07 1.74 -16.66
N GLU A 65 -0.24 1.21 -15.45
CA GLU A 65 -1.55 1.18 -14.79
C GLU A 65 -2.06 2.59 -14.46
N ALA A 66 -1.19 3.49 -13.98
CA ALA A 66 -1.55 4.88 -13.74
C ALA A 66 -2.00 5.59 -15.03
N ARG A 67 -1.26 5.41 -16.13
CA ARG A 67 -1.63 5.94 -17.45
C ARG A 67 -2.94 5.34 -17.98
N ALA A 68 -3.16 4.05 -17.78
CA ALA A 68 -4.40 3.39 -18.18
C ALA A 68 -5.61 3.94 -17.40
N LEU A 69 -5.47 4.10 -16.08
CA LEU A 69 -6.52 4.70 -15.25
C LEU A 69 -6.76 6.18 -15.57
N ALA A 70 -5.72 6.97 -15.78
CA ALA A 70 -5.87 8.37 -16.19
C ALA A 70 -6.73 8.52 -17.46
N LYS A 71 -6.58 7.59 -18.42
CA LYS A 71 -7.39 7.55 -19.65
C LYS A 71 -8.79 6.95 -19.44
N GLY A 72 -8.90 5.92 -18.61
CA GLY A 72 -10.10 5.08 -18.50
C GLY A 72 -11.00 5.33 -17.28
N GLN A 73 -10.61 6.18 -16.34
CA GLN A 73 -11.36 6.35 -15.08
C GLN A 73 -12.79 6.89 -15.28
N GLY A 74 -13.05 7.64 -16.36
CA GLY A 74 -14.32 8.32 -16.57
C GLY A 74 -14.67 9.23 -15.39
N ALA A 75 -15.90 9.10 -14.89
CA ALA A 75 -16.42 9.79 -13.70
C ALA A 75 -16.37 8.93 -12.42
N ASN A 76 -15.73 7.76 -12.45
CA ASN A 76 -15.63 6.91 -11.27
C ASN A 76 -14.70 7.56 -10.23
N PRO A 77 -15.07 7.52 -8.94
CA PRO A 77 -14.15 7.92 -7.88
C PRO A 77 -12.92 7.01 -7.86
N LEU A 78 -11.77 7.56 -7.50
CA LEU A 78 -10.48 6.87 -7.51
C LEU A 78 -9.74 7.07 -6.18
N SER A 79 -9.40 5.95 -5.53
CA SER A 79 -8.46 5.91 -4.42
C SER A 79 -7.12 5.35 -4.87
N ILE A 80 -6.03 5.95 -4.40
CA ILE A 80 -4.67 5.45 -4.63
C ILE A 80 -4.05 5.03 -3.29
N ILE A 81 -3.33 3.90 -3.28
CA ILE A 81 -2.52 3.44 -2.15
C ILE A 81 -1.05 3.59 -2.52
N VAL A 82 -0.26 4.29 -1.73
CA VAL A 82 1.19 4.46 -1.89
C VAL A 82 1.88 3.91 -0.66
N GLY A 83 2.89 3.06 -0.86
CA GLY A 83 3.65 2.50 0.26
C GLY A 83 4.60 1.39 -0.14
N ASP A 84 4.90 0.52 0.81
CA ASP A 84 5.86 -0.56 0.68
C ASP A 84 5.20 -1.95 0.45
N SER A 85 5.78 -3.01 1.02
CA SER A 85 5.25 -4.37 0.94
C SER A 85 3.87 -4.49 1.58
N LEU A 86 3.59 -3.78 2.68
CA LEU A 86 2.28 -3.82 3.33
C LEU A 86 1.19 -3.35 2.37
N SER A 87 1.47 -2.24 1.66
CA SER A 87 0.58 -1.70 0.64
C SER A 87 0.49 -2.60 -0.58
N MET A 88 1.62 -3.05 -1.14
CA MET A 88 1.66 -3.94 -2.32
C MET A 88 0.77 -5.18 -2.15
N TRP A 89 0.81 -5.79 -0.96
CA TRP A 89 0.08 -7.02 -0.66
C TRP A 89 -1.33 -6.80 -0.12
N PHE A 90 -1.85 -5.57 -0.16
CA PHE A 90 -3.23 -5.30 0.25
C PHE A 90 -4.23 -6.11 -0.60
N PRO A 91 -5.04 -7.00 0.01
CA PRO A 91 -5.95 -7.87 -0.73
C PRO A 91 -7.03 -7.08 -1.48
N THR A 92 -7.14 -7.29 -2.80
CA THR A 92 -8.05 -6.52 -3.67
C THR A 92 -9.52 -6.86 -3.46
N ASP A 93 -9.81 -8.04 -2.92
CA ASP A 93 -11.13 -8.50 -2.48
C ASP A 93 -11.63 -7.76 -1.23
N LYS A 94 -10.72 -7.13 -0.45
CA LYS A 94 -11.06 -6.30 0.70
C LYS A 94 -11.24 -4.81 0.38
N LEU A 95 -10.96 -4.40 -0.86
CA LEU A 95 -11.15 -3.03 -1.31
C LEU A 95 -12.58 -2.83 -1.80
N SER A 96 -13.22 -1.75 -1.34
CA SER A 96 -14.59 -1.40 -1.71
C SER A 96 -14.76 -1.31 -3.23
N LYS A 97 -15.92 -1.80 -3.71
CA LYS A 97 -16.28 -1.79 -5.13
C LYS A 97 -16.99 -0.51 -5.58
N ASP A 98 -17.32 0.39 -4.65
CA ASP A 98 -17.92 1.72 -4.93
C ASP A 98 -16.99 2.66 -5.73
N ARG A 99 -15.70 2.34 -5.77
CA ARG A 99 -14.66 3.15 -6.41
C ARG A 99 -13.63 2.32 -7.15
N LEU A 100 -12.78 3.01 -7.92
CA LEU A 100 -11.56 2.46 -8.49
C LEU A 100 -10.44 2.52 -7.46
N TRP A 101 -9.55 1.53 -7.51
CA TRP A 101 -8.38 1.47 -6.66
C TRP A 101 -7.12 1.28 -7.50
N LEU A 102 -6.14 2.15 -7.29
CA LEU A 102 -4.81 2.02 -7.86
C LEU A 102 -3.80 1.79 -6.73
N ASN A 103 -3.21 0.60 -6.69
CA ASN A 103 -2.17 0.30 -5.70
C ASN A 103 -0.80 0.55 -6.30
N GLN A 104 -0.07 1.48 -5.71
CA GLN A 104 1.25 1.92 -6.11
C GLN A 104 2.27 1.55 -5.03
N GLY A 105 2.05 0.46 -4.29
CA GLY A 105 3.03 -0.10 -3.35
C GLY A 105 4.12 -0.90 -4.06
N ILE A 106 5.36 -0.80 -3.58
CA ILE A 106 6.47 -1.67 -4.00
C ILE A 106 7.14 -2.28 -2.77
N SER A 107 7.26 -3.62 -2.75
CA SER A 107 7.92 -4.33 -1.65
C SER A 107 9.33 -3.81 -1.38
N GLY A 108 9.64 -3.55 -0.11
CA GLY A 108 10.96 -3.09 0.34
C GLY A 108 11.24 -1.60 0.15
N GLU A 109 10.31 -0.81 -0.41
CA GLU A 109 10.51 0.63 -0.57
C GLU A 109 10.65 1.36 0.77
N ASN A 110 11.61 2.29 0.81
CA ASN A 110 11.76 3.29 1.86
C ASN A 110 11.20 4.66 1.40
N THR A 111 11.09 5.61 2.33
CA THR A 111 10.51 6.94 2.03
C THR A 111 11.29 7.71 0.96
N THR A 112 12.62 7.56 0.91
CA THR A 112 13.47 8.18 -0.13
C THR A 112 13.16 7.65 -1.53
N GLN A 113 12.96 6.33 -1.66
CA GLN A 113 12.64 5.69 -2.93
C GLN A 113 11.25 6.09 -3.43
N ILE A 114 10.25 6.07 -2.53
CA ILE A 114 8.88 6.54 -2.81
C ILE A 114 8.91 7.99 -3.28
N LEU A 115 9.56 8.87 -2.51
CA LEU A 115 9.65 10.29 -2.85
C LEU A 115 10.27 10.51 -4.23
N ARG A 116 11.36 9.81 -4.52
CA ARG A 116 12.04 9.89 -5.81
C ARG A 116 11.09 9.51 -6.94
N ARG A 117 10.40 8.38 -6.87
CA ARG A 117 9.54 7.96 -7.99
C ARG A 117 8.30 8.85 -8.16
N LEU A 118 7.72 9.36 -7.07
CA LEU A 118 6.60 10.31 -7.17
C LEU A 118 6.99 11.62 -7.88
N LYS A 119 8.25 12.06 -7.78
CA LYS A 119 8.75 13.24 -8.52
C LYS A 119 8.97 13.00 -10.01
N TYR A 120 9.24 11.76 -10.44
CA TYR A 120 9.66 11.45 -11.81
C TYR A 120 8.62 10.63 -12.61
N GLN A 121 7.51 10.24 -12.00
CA GLN A 121 6.47 9.44 -12.65
C GLN A 121 5.32 10.32 -13.17
N ASP A 122 4.67 9.90 -14.26
CA ASP A 122 3.41 10.47 -14.80
C ASP A 122 2.20 10.28 -13.88
N PHE A 123 2.43 10.05 -12.59
CA PHE A 123 1.44 9.84 -11.54
C PHE A 123 0.39 10.96 -11.53
N ALA A 124 0.83 12.20 -11.82
CA ALA A 124 0.02 13.41 -11.89
C ALA A 124 -1.14 13.39 -12.89
N GLN A 125 -1.17 12.47 -13.88
CA GLN A 125 -2.27 12.43 -14.86
C GLN A 125 -3.54 11.76 -14.32
N THR A 126 -3.44 11.00 -13.22
CA THR A 126 -4.61 10.43 -12.55
C THR A 126 -5.40 11.52 -11.82
N ARG A 127 -6.71 11.33 -11.64
CA ARG A 127 -7.56 12.25 -10.86
C ARG A 127 -8.17 11.51 -9.67
N PRO A 128 -7.40 11.26 -8.60
CA PRO A 128 -7.88 10.60 -7.40
C PRO A 128 -8.66 11.56 -6.49
N ASP A 129 -9.65 11.01 -5.77
CA ASP A 129 -10.31 11.69 -4.65
C ASP A 129 -9.51 11.52 -3.36
N ARG A 130 -8.82 10.37 -3.21
CA ARG A 130 -8.08 9.99 -2.01
C ARG A 130 -6.74 9.35 -2.36
N ILE A 131 -5.69 9.73 -1.64
CA ILE A 131 -4.37 9.12 -1.73
C ILE A 131 -3.93 8.70 -0.34
N TYR A 132 -3.86 7.40 -0.09
CA TYR A 132 -3.42 6.82 1.17
C TYR A 132 -1.91 6.58 1.13
N VAL A 133 -1.18 7.06 2.14
CA VAL A 133 0.28 6.92 2.22
C VAL A 133 0.65 6.18 3.51
N MET A 134 1.31 5.03 3.39
CA MET A 134 1.92 4.31 4.51
C MET A 134 3.35 3.90 4.15
N ALA A 135 4.34 4.48 4.82
CA ALA A 135 5.75 4.21 4.57
C ALA A 135 6.61 4.56 5.79
N GLY A 136 7.78 3.93 5.91
CA GLY A 136 8.78 4.25 6.93
C GLY A 136 9.36 3.03 7.65
N ILE A 137 8.71 1.86 7.56
CA ILE A 137 9.20 0.68 8.29
C ILE A 137 10.51 0.14 7.70
N ASN A 138 10.70 0.25 6.39
CA ASN A 138 11.96 -0.12 5.75
C ASN A 138 13.08 0.89 6.06
N ASP A 139 12.78 2.18 6.16
CA ASP A 139 13.71 3.21 6.63
C ASP A 139 14.23 2.86 8.04
N LEU A 140 13.32 2.49 8.95
CA LEU A 140 13.66 2.05 10.30
C LEU A 140 14.55 0.80 10.31
N ARG A 141 14.23 -0.20 9.48
CA ARG A 141 15.05 -1.42 9.34
C ARG A 141 16.42 -1.15 8.75
N GLN A 142 16.54 -0.13 7.90
CA GLN A 142 17.79 0.28 7.25
C GLN A 142 18.61 1.25 8.13
N GLY A 143 18.11 1.64 9.31
CA GLY A 143 18.81 2.54 10.22
C GLY A 143 18.80 4.01 9.79
N VAL A 144 17.88 4.40 8.90
CA VAL A 144 17.69 5.80 8.50
C VAL A 144 17.25 6.62 9.71
N ASP A 145 17.74 7.85 9.84
CA ASP A 145 17.42 8.74 10.95
C ASP A 145 16.01 9.33 10.85
N ASP A 146 15.46 9.74 12.00
CA ASP A 146 14.08 10.24 12.09
C ASP A 146 13.87 11.53 11.29
N GLN A 147 14.88 12.41 11.22
CA GLN A 147 14.78 13.68 10.50
C GLN A 147 14.62 13.44 9.00
N THR A 148 15.37 12.49 8.43
CA THR A 148 15.26 12.08 7.03
C THR A 148 13.88 11.49 6.74
N ILE A 149 13.38 10.57 7.59
CA ILE A 149 12.05 9.96 7.42
C ILE A 149 10.95 11.05 7.40
N LEU A 150 10.98 11.96 8.37
CA LEU A 150 9.98 13.03 8.50
C LEU A 150 10.07 14.07 7.37
N ALA A 151 11.29 14.44 6.95
CA ALA A 151 11.51 15.33 5.83
C ALA A 151 11.00 14.73 4.52
N ASN A 152 11.23 13.43 4.30
CA ASN A 152 10.72 12.72 3.13
C ASN A 152 9.19 12.68 3.14
N HIS A 153 8.56 12.36 4.27
CA HIS A 153 7.09 12.37 4.40
C HIS A 153 6.50 13.75 4.08
N ARG A 154 7.06 14.82 4.65
CA ARG A 154 6.66 16.19 4.32
C ARG A 154 6.73 16.46 2.81
N GLN A 155 7.82 16.05 2.16
CA GLN A 155 7.96 16.27 0.74
C GLN A 155 7.04 15.36 -0.11
N ILE A 156 6.78 14.13 0.33
CA ILE A 156 5.82 13.23 -0.32
C ILE A 156 4.43 13.89 -0.31
N ILE A 157 3.98 14.40 0.84
CA ILE A 157 2.69 15.09 0.96
C ILE A 157 2.62 16.28 -0.01
N ARG A 158 3.66 17.13 -0.03
CA ARG A 158 3.72 18.29 -0.93
C ARG A 158 3.65 17.90 -2.40
N VAL A 159 4.40 16.89 -2.82
CA VAL A 159 4.40 16.41 -4.21
C VAL A 159 3.02 15.88 -4.59
N LEU A 160 2.37 15.13 -3.70
CA LEU A 160 1.03 14.58 -3.94
C LEU A 160 -0.04 15.69 -4.04
N LEU A 161 -0.04 16.66 -3.12
CA LEU A 161 -0.97 17.78 -3.15
C LEU A 161 -0.74 18.70 -4.36
N GLN A 162 0.51 18.91 -4.76
CA GLN A 162 0.83 19.68 -5.97
C GLN A 162 0.37 18.96 -7.24
N GLY A 163 0.56 17.65 -7.33
CA GLY A 163 0.14 16.84 -8.48
C GLY A 163 -1.36 16.59 -8.54
N HIS A 164 -2.03 16.55 -7.38
CA HIS A 164 -3.44 16.24 -7.24
C HIS A 164 -4.12 17.24 -6.27
N PRO A 165 -4.29 18.51 -6.67
CA PRO A 165 -4.79 19.57 -5.79
C PRO A 165 -6.22 19.37 -5.29
N GLN A 166 -6.99 18.47 -5.92
CA GLN A 166 -8.35 18.11 -5.52
C GLN A 166 -8.42 16.86 -4.63
N ALA A 167 -7.32 16.11 -4.51
CA ALA A 167 -7.28 14.88 -3.76
C ALA A 167 -7.07 15.13 -2.26
N GLN A 168 -7.73 14.33 -1.43
CA GLN A 168 -7.39 14.23 -0.02
C GLN A 168 -6.18 13.31 0.14
N VAL A 169 -5.04 13.86 0.57
CA VAL A 169 -3.88 13.06 0.99
C VAL A 169 -4.09 12.60 2.43
N ILE A 170 -4.03 11.29 2.66
CA ILE A 170 -4.30 10.62 3.94
C ILE A 170 -3.05 9.84 4.34
N VAL A 171 -2.30 10.37 5.29
CA VAL A 171 -1.12 9.72 5.86
C VAL A 171 -1.55 8.74 6.93
N GLN A 172 -0.94 7.56 6.95
CA GLN A 172 -1.18 6.51 7.92
C GLN A 172 0.06 6.31 8.80
N PRO A 173 -0.12 5.83 10.04
CA PRO A 173 1.00 5.54 10.92
C PRO A 173 1.91 4.46 10.33
N ILE A 174 3.18 4.51 10.70
CA ILE A 174 4.05 3.34 10.63
C ILE A 174 3.51 2.33 11.65
N LEU A 175 3.03 1.19 11.16
CA LEU A 175 2.42 0.16 12.00
C LEU A 175 3.40 -0.38 13.06
N PRO A 176 2.89 -0.88 14.20
CA PRO A 176 3.76 -1.51 15.19
C PRO A 176 4.43 -2.76 14.61
N THR A 177 5.55 -3.17 15.20
CA THR A 177 6.28 -4.39 14.84
C THR A 177 6.68 -5.15 16.10
N ARG A 178 7.05 -6.42 15.93
CA ARG A 178 7.63 -7.26 16.99
C ARG A 178 9.16 -7.29 16.94
N PHE A 179 9.79 -6.51 16.06
CA PHE A 179 11.24 -6.44 15.93
C PHE A 179 11.87 -5.59 17.03
N ALA A 180 12.66 -6.21 17.90
CA ALA A 180 13.30 -5.54 19.03
C ALA A 180 14.25 -4.39 18.62
N ALA A 181 14.81 -4.45 17.40
CA ALA A 181 15.66 -3.40 16.85
C ALA A 181 14.91 -2.09 16.53
N ILE A 182 13.57 -2.11 16.53
CA ILE A 182 12.72 -0.95 16.27
C ILE A 182 11.91 -0.67 17.54
N PRO A 183 12.36 0.26 18.41
CA PRO A 183 11.69 0.53 19.68
C PRO A 183 10.30 1.16 19.47
N ASP A 184 9.31 0.70 20.24
CA ASP A 184 7.94 1.27 20.25
C ASP A 184 7.96 2.79 20.50
N ARG A 185 8.80 3.30 21.41
CA ARG A 185 8.93 4.75 21.65
C ARG A 185 9.26 5.53 20.38
N ARG A 186 10.08 4.94 19.49
CA ARG A 186 10.51 5.58 18.24
C ARG A 186 9.37 5.60 17.23
N LEU A 187 8.61 4.51 17.14
CA LEU A 187 7.40 4.44 16.31
C LEU A 187 6.34 5.45 16.77
N ARG A 188 6.07 5.53 18.08
CA ARG A 188 5.13 6.51 18.64
C ARG A 188 5.56 7.94 18.36
N TYR A 189 6.84 8.25 18.58
CA TYR A 189 7.40 9.56 18.26
C TYR A 189 7.22 9.90 16.79
N LEU A 190 7.63 9.01 15.87
CA LEU A 190 7.47 9.25 14.45
C LEU A 190 6.00 9.43 14.06
N ASN A 191 5.09 8.58 14.55
CA ASN A 191 3.67 8.67 14.23
C ASN A 191 3.05 9.98 14.73
N GLN A 192 3.43 10.46 15.92
CA GLN A 192 3.02 11.78 16.41
C GLN A 192 3.55 12.91 15.52
N GLN A 193 4.82 12.83 15.09
CA GLN A 193 5.38 13.82 14.18
C GLN A 193 4.71 13.77 12.79
N LEU A 194 4.35 12.58 12.30
CA LEU A 194 3.62 12.43 11.04
C LEU A 194 2.22 13.04 11.11
N GLU A 195 1.52 12.91 12.23
CA GLU A 195 0.23 13.59 12.46
C GLU A 195 0.39 15.11 12.40
N ILE A 196 1.39 15.67 13.09
CA ILE A 196 1.70 17.10 13.08
C ILE A 196 2.06 17.58 11.67
N ILE A 197 2.95 16.86 10.98
CA ILE A 197 3.35 17.20 9.60
C ILE A 197 2.16 17.15 8.66
N SER A 198 1.28 16.15 8.79
CA SER A 198 0.07 16.04 7.97
C SER A 198 -0.80 17.27 8.13
N ALA A 199 -1.08 17.68 9.37
CA ALA A 199 -1.85 18.89 9.65
C ALA A 199 -1.19 20.17 9.10
N GLN A 200 0.14 20.30 9.26
CA GLN A 200 0.89 21.46 8.76
C GLN A 200 0.86 21.60 7.22
N GLU A 201 0.86 20.49 6.51
CA GLU A 201 0.89 20.47 5.04
C GLU A 201 -0.51 20.38 4.42
N GLY A 202 -1.59 20.36 5.22
CA GLY A 202 -2.97 20.26 4.73
C GLY A 202 -3.41 18.85 4.33
N ALA A 203 -2.73 17.81 4.82
CA ALA A 203 -3.12 16.42 4.71
C ALA A 203 -3.88 15.93 5.95
N SER A 204 -4.59 14.82 5.81
CA SER A 204 -5.25 14.13 6.92
C SER A 204 -4.32 13.03 7.48
N PHE A 205 -4.44 12.75 8.79
CA PHE A 205 -3.78 11.61 9.41
C PHE A 205 -4.83 10.59 9.86
N LEU A 206 -4.74 9.36 9.37
CA LEU A 206 -5.64 8.26 9.71
C LEU A 206 -4.95 7.37 10.74
N ASN A 207 -5.18 7.66 12.03
CA ASN A 207 -4.57 6.87 13.10
C ASN A 207 -5.28 5.52 13.27
N ILE A 208 -4.65 4.46 12.77
CA ILE A 208 -5.03 3.05 13.02
C ILE A 208 -4.09 2.34 13.98
N TYR A 209 -3.02 2.99 14.45
CA TYR A 209 -1.89 2.37 15.14
C TYR A 209 -2.32 1.57 16.37
N ASP A 210 -3.17 2.17 17.21
CA ASP A 210 -3.57 1.57 18.49
C ASP A 210 -4.38 0.29 18.32
N SER A 211 -5.16 0.17 17.23
CA SER A 211 -5.93 -1.04 16.91
C SER A 211 -5.03 -2.25 16.61
N PHE A 212 -3.76 -2.02 16.25
CA PHE A 212 -2.78 -3.06 15.96
C PHE A 212 -1.94 -3.46 17.20
N LEU A 213 -2.05 -2.73 18.31
CA LEU A 213 -1.29 -2.99 19.53
C LEU A 213 -1.94 -4.07 20.40
N ASN A 214 -1.12 -4.90 21.03
CA ASN A 214 -1.50 -5.69 22.19
C ASN A 214 -1.32 -4.87 23.48
N ALA A 215 -1.65 -5.46 24.63
CA ALA A 215 -1.51 -4.80 25.93
C ALA A 215 -0.07 -4.40 26.27
N GLU A 216 0.93 -5.07 25.68
CA GLU A 216 2.35 -4.79 25.86
C GLU A 216 2.92 -3.77 24.86
N GLY A 217 2.09 -3.15 24.02
CA GLY A 217 2.53 -2.15 23.03
C GLY A 217 3.26 -2.75 21.83
N GLN A 218 3.07 -4.04 21.53
CA GLN A 218 3.61 -4.73 20.37
C GLN A 218 2.52 -5.02 19.35
N LEU A 219 2.91 -5.29 18.10
CA LEU A 219 1.96 -5.80 17.10
C LEU A 219 1.30 -7.10 17.59
N ARG A 220 -0.04 -7.11 17.63
CA ARG A 220 -0.86 -8.26 17.99
C ARG A 220 -0.48 -9.48 17.14
N ARG A 221 -0.26 -10.62 17.79
CA ARG A 221 0.29 -11.83 17.12
C ARG A 221 -0.62 -12.35 16.03
N GLU A 222 -1.93 -12.30 16.25
CA GLU A 222 -2.93 -12.75 15.27
C GLU A 222 -3.03 -11.83 14.05
N LEU A 223 -2.51 -10.60 14.12
CA LEU A 223 -2.52 -9.64 13.01
C LEU A 223 -1.27 -9.73 12.12
N THR A 224 -0.32 -10.61 12.43
CA THR A 224 0.96 -10.70 11.70
C THR A 224 1.38 -12.13 11.42
N THR A 225 2.13 -12.33 10.33
CA THR A 225 2.70 -13.63 9.97
C THR A 225 4.13 -13.81 10.49
N ASP A 226 4.91 -12.74 10.60
CA ASP A 226 6.33 -12.77 10.94
C ASP A 226 6.76 -11.69 11.96
N GLY A 227 5.82 -10.92 12.48
CA GLY A 227 6.07 -9.78 13.37
C GLY A 227 6.17 -8.42 12.65
N LEU A 228 6.03 -8.39 11.32
CA LEU A 228 6.03 -7.20 10.50
C LEU A 228 4.87 -7.21 9.48
N HIS A 229 4.82 -8.24 8.62
CA HIS A 229 3.81 -8.38 7.58
C HIS A 229 2.47 -8.82 8.17
N LEU A 230 1.39 -8.31 7.59
CA LEU A 230 0.05 -8.55 8.11
C LEU A 230 -0.47 -9.95 7.74
N SER A 231 -1.18 -10.56 8.69
CA SER A 231 -2.01 -11.74 8.43
C SER A 231 -3.30 -11.34 7.69
N PRO A 232 -4.12 -12.30 7.21
CA PRO A 232 -5.45 -11.99 6.70
C PRO A 232 -6.32 -11.19 7.68
N ALA A 233 -6.20 -11.44 8.98
CA ALA A 233 -6.90 -10.67 10.02
C ALA A 233 -6.32 -9.24 10.19
N GLY A 234 -5.01 -9.07 10.00
CA GLY A 234 -4.38 -7.75 9.93
C GLY A 234 -4.91 -6.90 8.78
N TYR A 235 -5.00 -7.49 7.58
CA TYR A 235 -5.58 -6.81 6.42
C TYR A 235 -7.07 -6.59 6.54
N GLU A 236 -7.82 -7.50 7.19
CA GLU A 236 -9.21 -7.25 7.53
C GLU A 236 -9.33 -5.98 8.37
N LEU A 237 -8.61 -5.89 9.49
CA LEU A 237 -8.59 -4.70 10.34
C LEU A 237 -8.23 -3.42 9.58
N TRP A 238 -7.21 -3.48 8.70
CA TRP A 238 -6.83 -2.33 7.89
C TRP A 238 -7.94 -1.91 6.91
N SER A 239 -8.62 -2.88 6.29
CA SER A 239 -9.69 -2.61 5.33
C SER A 239 -10.89 -1.86 5.94
N TRP A 240 -11.22 -2.10 7.21
CA TRP A 240 -12.26 -1.34 7.92
C TRP A 240 -11.95 0.16 8.04
N ALA A 241 -10.68 0.56 7.97
CA ALA A 241 -10.28 1.95 8.11
C ALA A 241 -10.19 2.70 6.77
N VAL A 242 -10.05 1.99 5.64
CA VAL A 242 -9.83 2.61 4.32
C VAL A 242 -11.04 2.55 3.40
N ASN A 243 -12.03 1.70 3.70
CA ASN A 243 -13.32 1.64 3.02
C ASN A 243 -14.30 2.65 3.61
#